data_AF-A0A662KK06-F1
#
_entry.id   AF-A0A662KK06-F1
#
_cell.length_a   1.000
_cell.length_b   1.000
_cell.length_c   1.000
_cell.angle_alpha   90.00
_cell.angle_beta   90.00
_cell.angle_gamma   90.00
#
_symmetry.space_group_name_H-M   'P 1'
#
loop_
_entity.id
_entity.type
_entity.pdbx_description
1 polymer ?
#
loop_
_entity_poly.entity_id
_entity_poly.type
_entity_poly.pdbx_seq_one_letter_code
_entity_poly.pdbx_strand_id
1 'polypeptide(L)'
;MLLLTGFSISYESNAIEGRGCNSDPSPQKPHVVVALLDTGINPYHEIFRREKTEHPPSFIEFPSIVTLDLTFGRDYKKNIESDIETWNSVKPNILYWFSETNIIAISFGKFLEGEAYILDQQGHGTGTASVIAQENPDAIILMIQTSTENLTDALSWAINQSWIDIISSQFFYKHSITGSNSEWEKYPEIAKKGVEKGKIIINGAGNRKFPPWFSNVAGPPWVINVGGAENYSHGIDLESACCTDYVASFTRFIANYRNTTHYWISGGTSLSAPSVAGVFSSILLKLRKEYNYTDGIINSSLIYIPDNEIRITNHDLRNAVNHTAVYWYALQWRPWRSLWWKLEVPLNPGYNLSPLLEYLINLIFGFLMKKLVSMNIPVNPFAPWLQMGWGFVNKSIVNNTVDVLLDRKEMPEKPEGAIKYMENIYRIRREIWNV
;
A
#
# COMPACT_ATOMS: atom_id res chain seq x y z
N MET A 1 29.82 54.45 33.72
CA MET A 1 28.57 54.98 34.32
C MET A 1 28.44 56.41 33.80
N LEU A 2 27.53 56.84 32.93
CA LEU A 2 26.25 56.39 32.36
C LEU A 2 26.25 56.71 30.84
N LEU A 3 25.87 55.76 29.98
CA LEU A 3 24.64 55.73 29.14
C LEU A 3 24.33 57.01 28.33
N LEU A 4 24.60 56.93 27.02
CA LEU A 4 24.15 57.86 25.99
C LEU A 4 22.96 57.25 25.22
N THR A 5 21.89 58.03 25.12
CA THR A 5 20.66 57.78 24.37
C THR A 5 20.89 57.89 22.86
N GLY A 6 20.49 56.87 22.10
CA GLY A 6 20.55 56.84 20.64
C GLY A 6 19.20 57.16 19.99
N PHE A 7 19.18 58.26 19.24
CA PHE A 7 18.08 58.72 18.38
C PHE A 7 17.88 57.81 17.16
N SER A 8 16.63 57.66 16.76
CA SER A 8 16.16 57.03 15.53
C SER A 8 16.44 57.91 14.30
N ILE A 9 17.00 57.31 13.25
CA ILE A 9 17.14 57.92 11.92
C ILE A 9 16.61 56.94 10.89
N SER A 10 15.61 57.40 10.15
CA SER A 10 15.04 56.81 8.94
C SER A 10 16.03 56.84 7.79
N TYR A 11 16.11 55.75 7.03
CA TYR A 11 16.68 55.74 5.68
C TYR A 11 15.62 55.19 4.72
N GLU A 12 15.20 56.04 3.79
CA GLU A 12 14.54 55.65 2.55
C GLU A 12 15.54 54.89 1.67
N SER A 13 15.09 53.79 1.06
CA SER A 13 15.74 53.20 -0.11
C SER A 13 14.69 53.04 -1.21
N ASN A 14 15.07 53.52 -2.39
CA ASN A 14 14.23 53.72 -3.56
C ASN A 14 13.56 52.45 -4.09
N ALA A 15 12.32 52.63 -4.52
CA ALA A 15 11.55 51.66 -5.30
C ALA A 15 12.30 51.28 -6.59
N ILE A 16 12.46 49.96 -6.80
CA ILE A 16 12.56 49.37 -8.12
C ILE A 16 11.27 48.56 -8.29
N GLU A 17 10.46 48.95 -9.28
CA GLU A 17 9.29 48.20 -9.74
C GLU A 17 9.71 46.79 -10.19
N GLY A 18 9.65 45.84 -9.26
CA GLY A 18 9.68 44.42 -9.55
C GLY A 18 8.24 43.94 -9.75
N ARG A 19 7.92 43.54 -10.98
CA ARG A 19 6.63 42.93 -11.38
C ARG A 19 6.14 41.99 -10.29
N GLY A 20 4.93 42.26 -9.78
CA GLY A 20 4.19 41.31 -8.99
C GLY A 20 4.00 40.04 -9.82
N CYS A 21 4.76 38.99 -9.48
CA CYS A 21 4.31 37.64 -9.77
C CYS A 21 3.13 37.39 -8.84
N ASN A 22 1.92 37.74 -9.29
CA ASN A 22 0.75 36.99 -8.90
C ASN A 22 1.01 35.55 -9.35
N SER A 23 1.59 34.74 -8.47
CA SER A 23 1.47 33.29 -8.60
C SER A 23 0.00 33.01 -8.34
N ASP A 24 -0.78 32.89 -9.40
CA ASP A 24 -2.05 32.18 -9.29
C ASP A 24 -1.78 30.90 -8.49
N PRO A 25 -2.56 30.60 -7.43
CA PRO A 25 -2.41 29.35 -6.72
C PRO A 25 -2.51 28.25 -7.78
N SER A 26 -1.46 27.45 -7.87
CA SER A 26 -1.39 26.37 -8.84
C SER A 26 -2.64 25.49 -8.67
N PRO A 27 -3.27 25.05 -9.77
CA PRO A 27 -4.58 24.41 -9.71
C PRO A 27 -4.49 23.15 -8.85
N GLN A 28 -5.01 23.25 -7.62
CA GLN A 28 -5.05 22.11 -6.72
C GLN A 28 -6.05 21.09 -7.30
N LYS A 29 -5.72 19.81 -7.21
CA LYS A 29 -6.58 18.73 -7.71
C LYS A 29 -6.75 17.62 -6.68
N PRO A 30 -7.91 16.94 -6.71
CA PRO A 30 -8.12 15.74 -5.90
C PRO A 30 -7.03 14.71 -6.14
N HIS A 31 -6.37 14.29 -5.07
CA HIS A 31 -5.27 13.35 -5.09
C HIS A 31 -5.34 12.40 -3.90
N VAL A 32 -4.54 11.34 -3.93
CA VAL A 32 -4.35 10.43 -2.80
C VAL A 32 -2.90 9.97 -2.77
N VAL A 33 -2.31 9.91 -1.59
CA VAL A 33 -0.93 9.46 -1.41
C VAL A 33 -0.90 8.18 -0.59
N VAL A 34 -0.32 7.13 -1.18
CA VAL A 34 -0.03 5.86 -0.50
C VAL A 34 1.47 5.78 -0.24
N ALA A 35 1.87 5.88 1.02
CA ALA A 35 3.24 5.63 1.45
C ALA A 35 3.47 4.13 1.60
N LEU A 36 4.52 3.64 0.96
CA LEU A 36 4.93 2.24 0.96
C LEU A 36 6.32 2.13 1.60
N LEU A 37 6.42 1.53 2.78
CA LEU A 37 7.69 1.30 3.46
C LEU A 37 8.22 -0.07 3.03
N ASP A 38 9.28 -0.08 2.21
CA ASP A 38 9.79 -1.30 1.55
C ASP A 38 11.25 -1.15 1.08
N THR A 39 11.75 -2.08 0.23
CA THR A 39 13.16 -2.20 -0.18
C THR A 39 13.66 -1.16 -1.18
N GLY A 40 12.75 -0.43 -1.83
CA GLY A 40 13.04 0.51 -2.90
C GLY A 40 12.09 0.36 -4.08
N ILE A 41 12.30 1.11 -5.15
CA ILE A 41 11.48 1.04 -6.36
C ILE A 41 12.33 1.10 -7.62
N ASN A 42 11.93 0.36 -8.65
CA ASN A 42 12.35 0.55 -10.03
C ASN A 42 11.34 1.50 -10.73
N PRO A 43 11.64 2.80 -10.87
CA PRO A 43 10.73 3.75 -11.51
C PRO A 43 10.65 3.57 -13.04
N TYR A 44 11.57 2.84 -13.66
CA TYR A 44 11.60 2.62 -15.12
C TYR A 44 10.49 1.69 -15.62
N HIS A 45 9.84 0.94 -14.73
CA HIS A 45 8.82 -0.01 -15.14
C HIS A 45 7.57 0.71 -15.67
N GLU A 46 7.05 0.26 -16.82
CA GLU A 46 5.97 0.92 -17.57
C GLU A 46 4.69 1.13 -16.76
N ILE A 47 4.44 0.27 -15.77
CA ILE A 47 3.31 0.38 -14.84
C ILE A 47 3.26 1.70 -14.08
N PHE A 48 4.41 2.34 -13.87
CA PHE A 48 4.54 3.62 -13.17
C PHE A 48 4.55 4.83 -14.12
N ARG A 49 4.63 4.59 -15.44
CA ARG A 49 4.69 5.64 -16.46
C ARG A 49 3.37 6.37 -16.59
N ARG A 50 3.44 7.69 -16.70
CA ARG A 50 2.28 8.57 -16.86
C ARG A 50 2.68 9.73 -17.78
N GLU A 51 2.31 9.61 -19.06
CA GLU A 51 2.73 10.53 -20.13
C GLU A 51 2.26 12.00 -19.96
N LYS A 52 1.42 12.28 -18.95
CA LYS A 52 0.89 13.62 -18.65
C LYS A 52 0.75 13.88 -17.15
N THR A 53 1.70 13.41 -16.33
CA THR A 53 1.68 13.74 -14.90
C THR A 53 2.24 15.12 -14.65
N GLU A 54 1.42 15.98 -14.06
CA GLU A 54 1.87 17.21 -13.44
C GLU A 54 2.79 16.89 -12.24
N HIS A 55 3.88 17.65 -12.12
CA HIS A 55 4.79 17.61 -10.99
C HIS A 55 3.99 17.68 -9.68
N PRO A 56 4.00 16.67 -8.79
CA PRO A 56 3.12 16.65 -7.60
C PRO A 56 3.12 17.94 -6.77
N PRO A 57 4.25 18.63 -6.58
CA PRO A 57 4.30 19.94 -5.93
C PRO A 57 3.52 21.07 -6.59
N SER A 58 3.04 20.91 -7.83
CA SER A 58 2.13 21.88 -8.45
C SER A 58 0.71 21.79 -7.89
N PHE A 59 0.35 20.76 -7.12
CA PHE A 59 -1.00 20.61 -6.57
C PHE A 59 -1.05 20.04 -5.14
N ILE A 60 0.11 19.78 -4.52
CA ILE A 60 0.25 19.34 -3.14
C ILE A 60 1.38 20.16 -2.50
N GLU A 61 1.17 20.64 -1.28
CA GLU A 61 2.22 21.27 -0.50
C GLU A 61 3.15 20.19 0.08
N PHE A 62 4.33 20.03 -0.54
CA PHE A 62 5.39 19.14 -0.07
C PHE A 62 6.48 19.93 0.67
N PRO A 63 7.27 19.26 1.53
CA PRO A 63 8.63 19.73 1.79
C PRO A 63 9.42 19.81 0.47
N SER A 64 10.58 20.50 0.50
CA SER A 64 11.47 20.56 -0.66
C SER A 64 11.71 19.18 -1.29
N ILE A 65 11.53 19.10 -2.61
CA ILE A 65 11.59 17.87 -3.40
C ILE A 65 12.40 18.12 -4.66
N VAL A 66 13.22 17.14 -5.03
CA VAL A 66 14.11 17.19 -6.19
C VAL A 66 13.49 16.39 -7.32
N THR A 67 13.41 16.96 -8.52
CA THR A 67 13.02 16.21 -9.71
C THR A 67 14.20 15.43 -10.24
N LEU A 68 14.01 14.13 -10.51
CA LEU A 68 14.95 13.27 -11.21
C LEU A 68 14.40 12.96 -12.59
N ASP A 69 15.10 13.45 -13.61
CA ASP A 69 14.84 13.10 -15.00
C ASP A 69 15.62 11.84 -15.37
N LEU A 70 14.89 10.78 -15.69
CA LEU A 70 15.44 9.47 -16.02
C LEU A 70 15.28 9.15 -17.51
N THR A 71 16.15 8.28 -18.01
CA THR A 71 16.11 7.76 -19.38
C THR A 71 15.13 6.60 -19.46
N PHE A 72 13.96 6.80 -20.08
CA PHE A 72 12.93 5.76 -20.22
C PHE A 72 13.01 5.01 -21.57
N GLY A 73 14.00 4.14 -21.70
CA GLY A 73 14.09 3.16 -22.81
C GLY A 73 13.48 1.79 -22.45
N ARG A 74 13.39 0.88 -23.43
CA ARG A 74 12.96 -0.52 -23.18
C ARG A 74 14.04 -1.38 -22.51
N ASP A 75 15.31 -1.00 -22.61
CA ASP A 75 16.42 -1.75 -22.02
C ASP A 75 16.75 -1.19 -20.63
N TYR A 76 16.37 -1.94 -19.58
CA TYR A 76 16.62 -1.55 -18.19
C TYR A 76 18.09 -1.26 -17.91
N LYS A 77 19.00 -2.11 -18.40
CA LYS A 77 20.43 -1.97 -18.11
C LYS A 77 20.98 -0.69 -18.77
N LYS A 78 20.60 -0.44 -20.02
CA LYS A 78 21.01 0.76 -20.74
C LYS A 78 20.47 2.04 -20.08
N ASN A 79 19.23 2.01 -19.57
CA ASN A 79 18.67 3.15 -18.84
C ASN A 79 19.48 3.45 -17.57
N ILE A 80 19.78 2.41 -16.77
CA ILE A 80 20.62 2.55 -15.57
C ILE A 80 22.01 3.08 -15.89
N GLU A 81 22.65 2.58 -16.95
CA GLU A 81 23.96 3.07 -17.39
C GLU A 81 23.92 4.55 -17.81
N SER A 82 22.83 4.98 -18.45
CA SER A 82 22.64 6.36 -18.88
C SER A 82 22.40 7.30 -17.71
N ASP A 83 21.73 6.82 -16.65
CA ASP A 83 21.34 7.63 -15.50
C ASP A 83 22.26 7.42 -14.27
N ILE A 84 23.44 6.82 -14.46
CA ILE A 84 24.33 6.45 -13.35
C ILE A 84 24.77 7.66 -12.52
N GLU A 85 25.00 8.81 -13.16
CA GLU A 85 25.32 10.07 -12.47
C GLU A 85 24.13 10.58 -11.65
N THR A 86 22.91 10.48 -12.18
CA THR A 86 21.68 10.80 -11.47
C THR A 86 21.55 9.92 -10.21
N TRP A 87 21.71 8.61 -10.33
CA TRP A 87 21.63 7.70 -9.18
C TRP A 87 22.75 7.93 -8.15
N ASN A 88 23.97 8.26 -8.60
CA ASN A 88 25.08 8.62 -7.70
C ASN A 88 24.83 9.93 -6.93
N SER A 89 23.96 10.80 -7.45
CA SER A 89 23.61 12.07 -6.80
C SER A 89 22.55 11.92 -5.70
N VAL A 90 21.79 10.80 -5.70
CA VAL A 90 20.72 10.55 -4.74
C VAL A 90 21.28 10.36 -3.33
N LYS A 91 20.69 11.07 -2.37
CA LYS A 91 21.08 11.07 -0.93
C LYS A 91 19.90 10.64 -0.05
N PRO A 92 20.16 10.06 1.14
CA PRO A 92 19.11 9.70 2.09
C PRO A 92 18.44 10.97 2.65
N ASN A 93 17.22 10.82 3.16
CA ASN A 93 16.41 11.88 3.77
C ASN A 93 16.08 13.08 2.87
N ILE A 94 16.14 12.91 1.54
CA ILE A 94 15.68 13.88 0.55
C ILE A 94 14.53 13.25 -0.24
N LEU A 95 13.48 14.02 -0.49
CA LEU A 95 12.39 13.61 -1.37
C LEU A 95 12.79 13.80 -2.83
N TYR A 96 12.53 12.77 -3.63
CA TYR A 96 12.72 12.78 -5.06
C TYR A 96 11.41 12.45 -5.76
N TRP A 97 11.10 13.16 -6.84
CA TRP A 97 10.05 12.78 -7.77
C TRP A 97 10.70 12.33 -9.08
N PHE A 98 10.23 11.22 -9.63
CA PHE A 98 10.67 10.76 -10.94
C PHE A 98 9.74 11.36 -12.00
N SER A 99 10.29 12.18 -12.89
CA SER A 99 9.49 12.85 -13.90
C SER A 99 8.72 11.86 -14.76
N GLU A 100 7.51 12.26 -15.20
CA GLU A 100 6.59 11.43 -16.00
C GLU A 100 6.14 10.13 -15.30
N THR A 101 6.19 10.11 -13.96
CA THR A 101 5.61 9.06 -13.12
C THR A 101 4.75 9.66 -12.01
N ASN A 102 3.97 8.82 -11.34
CA ASN A 102 3.27 9.13 -10.09
C ASN A 102 4.08 8.70 -8.85
N ILE A 103 5.40 8.53 -8.98
CA ILE A 103 6.27 8.02 -7.92
C ILE A 103 7.04 9.15 -7.26
N ILE A 104 6.91 9.22 -5.94
CA ILE A 104 7.82 9.98 -5.07
C ILE A 104 8.62 8.97 -4.27
N ALA A 105 9.86 9.30 -3.92
CA ALA A 105 10.66 8.43 -3.09
C ALA A 105 11.58 9.18 -2.11
N ILE A 106 11.85 8.52 -0.99
CA ILE A 106 12.80 8.94 0.04
C ILE A 106 13.46 7.69 0.61
N SER A 107 14.72 7.81 1.05
CA SER A 107 15.43 6.71 1.70
C SER A 107 15.82 7.07 3.13
N PHE A 108 15.48 6.19 4.07
CA PHE A 108 15.91 6.23 5.48
C PHE A 108 17.10 5.32 5.76
N GLY A 109 17.54 4.57 4.75
CA GLY A 109 18.59 3.58 4.86
C GLY A 109 18.63 2.72 3.60
N LYS A 110 19.81 2.20 3.28
CA LYS A 110 19.95 1.24 2.18
C LYS A 110 19.46 -0.12 2.64
N PHE A 111 18.78 -0.86 1.76
CA PHE A 111 18.44 -2.25 2.05
C PHE A 111 19.66 -3.18 1.96
N LEU A 112 20.60 -2.87 1.06
CA LEU A 112 21.89 -3.55 0.90
C LEU A 112 23.03 -2.52 0.95
N GLU A 113 24.08 -2.82 1.71
CA GLU A 113 25.24 -1.93 1.83
C GLU A 113 25.98 -1.80 0.48
N GLY A 114 26.47 -0.59 0.17
CA GLY A 114 27.17 -0.29 -1.08
C GLY A 114 26.28 0.05 -2.29
N GLU A 115 24.98 -0.21 -2.22
CA GLU A 115 24.05 0.00 -3.35
C GLU A 115 23.50 1.44 -3.46
N ALA A 116 22.83 1.76 -4.57
CA ALA A 116 22.17 3.06 -4.73
C ALA A 116 21.00 3.26 -3.75
N TYR A 117 20.75 4.52 -3.35
CA TYR A 117 19.55 4.87 -2.60
C TYR A 117 18.31 4.81 -3.51
N ILE A 118 17.17 4.42 -2.93
CA ILE A 118 15.84 4.33 -3.54
C ILE A 118 15.69 3.22 -4.59
N LEU A 119 16.66 3.05 -5.49
CA LEU A 119 16.60 2.03 -6.53
C LEU A 119 16.52 0.63 -5.90
N ASP A 120 15.51 -0.14 -6.30
CA ASP A 120 15.26 -1.45 -5.70
C ASP A 120 16.33 -2.47 -6.12
N GLN A 121 16.89 -3.17 -5.12
CA GLN A 121 17.91 -4.21 -5.33
C GLN A 121 17.43 -5.61 -4.99
N GLN A 122 16.26 -5.71 -4.33
CA GLN A 122 15.69 -6.95 -3.88
C GLN A 122 14.50 -7.35 -4.75
N GLY A 123 13.64 -6.38 -5.09
CA GLY A 123 12.48 -6.55 -5.95
C GLY A 123 11.13 -6.51 -5.25
N HIS A 124 11.10 -6.61 -3.93
CA HIS A 124 9.88 -6.62 -3.11
C HIS A 124 9.18 -5.28 -3.22
N GLY A 125 9.87 -4.16 -2.97
CA GLY A 125 9.29 -2.82 -3.05
C GLY A 125 8.75 -2.45 -4.44
N THR A 126 9.46 -2.81 -5.52
CA THR A 126 8.93 -2.65 -6.88
C THR A 126 7.68 -3.49 -7.08
N GLY A 127 7.71 -4.74 -6.62
CA GLY A 127 6.61 -5.67 -6.75
C GLY A 127 5.35 -5.19 -6.02
N THR A 128 5.48 -4.81 -4.75
CA THR A 128 4.40 -4.32 -3.89
C THR A 128 3.86 -2.98 -4.38
N ALA A 129 4.72 -2.06 -4.83
CA ALA A 129 4.31 -0.79 -5.45
C ALA A 129 3.49 -1.03 -6.73
N SER A 130 3.87 -2.01 -7.55
CA SER A 130 3.15 -2.33 -8.77
C SER A 130 1.73 -2.85 -8.50
N VAL A 131 1.49 -3.49 -7.35
CA VAL A 131 0.15 -3.90 -6.93
C VAL A 131 -0.72 -2.69 -6.62
N ILE A 132 -0.20 -1.67 -5.92
CA ILE A 132 -0.93 -0.42 -5.67
C ILE A 132 -1.28 0.25 -7.00
N ALA A 133 -0.31 0.35 -7.91
CA ALA A 133 -0.51 0.94 -9.23
C ALA A 133 -1.56 0.19 -10.08
N GLN A 134 -1.70 -1.13 -9.92
CA GLN A 134 -2.73 -1.92 -10.60
C GLN A 134 -4.13 -1.67 -10.03
N GLU A 135 -4.27 -1.48 -8.71
CA GLU A 135 -5.57 -1.21 -8.07
C GLU A 135 -6.00 0.26 -8.21
N ASN A 136 -5.04 1.18 -8.15
CA ASN A 136 -5.26 2.60 -8.36
C ASN A 136 -4.10 3.24 -9.15
N PRO A 137 -4.22 3.28 -10.49
CA PRO A 137 -3.21 3.92 -11.35
C PRO A 137 -3.02 5.42 -11.10
N ASP A 138 -4.01 6.10 -10.52
CA ASP A 138 -3.98 7.54 -10.26
C ASP A 138 -3.42 7.89 -8.87
N ALA A 139 -3.16 6.91 -8.00
CA ALA A 139 -2.56 7.17 -6.69
C ALA A 139 -1.13 7.68 -6.85
N ILE A 140 -0.72 8.65 -6.02
CA ILE A 140 0.70 8.93 -5.85
C ILE A 140 1.26 7.87 -4.91
N ILE A 141 2.30 7.17 -5.36
CA ILE A 141 2.98 6.17 -4.55
C ILE A 141 4.25 6.81 -4.01
N LEU A 142 4.31 6.96 -2.69
CA LEU A 142 5.52 7.37 -1.99
C LEU A 142 6.29 6.12 -1.56
N MET A 143 7.36 5.79 -2.28
CA MET A 143 8.31 4.76 -1.85
C MET A 143 9.20 5.30 -0.73
N ILE A 144 9.03 4.77 0.47
CA ILE A 144 9.92 5.02 1.60
C ILE A 144 10.86 3.82 1.72
N GLN A 145 12.05 3.94 1.12
CA GLN A 145 13.06 2.90 1.24
C GLN A 145 13.55 2.83 2.69
N THR A 146 13.43 1.66 3.29
CA THR A 146 13.87 1.40 4.66
C THR A 146 14.35 -0.03 4.83
N SER A 147 14.99 -0.29 5.97
CA SER A 147 15.45 -1.61 6.42
C SER A 147 14.77 -1.97 7.74
N THR A 148 15.12 -3.14 8.29
CA THR A 148 14.73 -3.55 9.64
C THR A 148 15.14 -2.51 10.69
N GLU A 149 16.33 -1.93 10.57
CA GLU A 149 16.93 -1.02 11.56
C GLU A 149 16.28 0.37 11.54
N ASN A 150 15.85 0.84 10.38
CA ASN A 150 15.32 2.21 10.21
C ASN A 150 13.79 2.28 10.12
N LEU A 151 13.09 1.14 10.24
CA LEU A 151 11.64 1.06 10.02
C LEU A 151 10.84 2.02 10.91
N THR A 152 11.18 2.13 12.19
CA THR A 152 10.46 3.01 13.12
C THR A 152 10.70 4.48 12.84
N ASP A 153 11.89 4.86 12.37
CA ASP A 153 12.23 6.24 12.01
C ASP A 153 11.50 6.65 10.74
N ALA A 154 11.49 5.78 9.73
CA ALA A 154 10.74 5.94 8.49
C ALA A 154 9.23 6.09 8.76
N LEU A 155 8.65 5.23 9.61
CA LEU A 155 7.25 5.35 10.01
C LEU A 155 6.99 6.65 10.77
N SER A 156 7.85 7.00 11.72
CA SER A 156 7.73 8.23 12.52
C SER A 156 7.71 9.47 11.62
N TRP A 157 8.57 9.54 10.61
CA TRP A 157 8.54 10.62 9.64
C TRP A 157 7.24 10.63 8.82
N ALA A 158 6.81 9.46 8.32
CA ALA A 158 5.62 9.34 7.49
C ALA A 158 4.33 9.77 8.22
N ILE A 159 4.18 9.42 9.50
CA ILE A 159 2.98 9.81 10.27
C ILE A 159 2.88 11.32 10.51
N ASN A 160 3.99 12.06 10.34
CA ASN A 160 4.04 13.50 10.54
C ASN A 160 3.76 14.31 9.27
N GLN A 161 3.59 13.65 8.11
CA GLN A 161 3.28 14.33 6.85
C GLN A 161 1.76 14.40 6.65
N SER A 162 1.14 15.58 6.66
CA SER A 162 -0.32 15.73 6.47
C SER A 162 -0.82 15.25 5.11
N TRP A 163 0.03 15.33 4.08
CA TRP A 163 -0.25 14.91 2.70
C TRP A 163 -0.19 13.39 2.48
N ILE A 164 0.23 12.59 3.47
CA ILE A 164 0.20 11.11 3.38
C ILE A 164 -1.12 10.58 3.96
N ASP A 165 -1.92 9.90 3.13
CA ASP A 165 -3.24 9.38 3.54
C ASP A 165 -3.18 7.97 4.11
N ILE A 166 -2.49 7.08 3.39
CA ILE A 166 -2.42 5.66 3.67
C ILE A 166 -0.95 5.26 3.79
N ILE A 167 -0.62 4.53 4.84
CA ILE A 167 0.70 3.95 5.05
C ILE A 167 0.58 2.44 4.98
N SER A 168 1.30 1.83 4.04
CA SER A 168 1.43 0.39 3.92
C SER A 168 2.86 -0.02 4.25
N SER A 169 3.05 -0.70 5.38
CA SER A 169 4.35 -1.24 5.76
C SER A 169 4.44 -2.69 5.28
N GLN A 170 5.53 -3.03 4.59
CA GLN A 170 5.72 -4.35 4.00
C GLN A 170 6.77 -5.16 4.76
N PHE A 171 6.69 -5.10 6.09
CA PHE A 171 7.60 -5.79 6.98
C PHE A 171 6.87 -6.88 7.78
N PHE A 172 7.55 -7.99 7.99
CA PHE A 172 7.14 -9.05 8.90
C PHE A 172 8.39 -9.85 9.31
N TYR A 173 8.64 -10.01 10.61
CA TYR A 173 9.88 -10.64 11.06
C TYR A 173 9.82 -12.16 10.95
N LYS A 174 10.39 -12.70 9.87
CA LYS A 174 10.32 -14.14 9.55
C LYS A 174 11.01 -15.06 10.56
N HIS A 175 11.97 -14.56 11.35
CA HIS A 175 12.72 -15.38 12.31
C HIS A 175 12.02 -15.54 13.67
N SER A 176 10.95 -14.78 13.92
CA SER A 176 10.08 -15.00 15.09
C SER A 176 8.83 -15.76 14.69
N ILE A 177 8.37 -16.68 15.54
CA ILE A 177 7.08 -17.38 15.36
C ILE A 177 5.92 -16.39 15.37
N THR A 178 5.99 -15.38 16.24
CA THR A 178 4.97 -14.34 16.44
C THR A 178 5.05 -13.23 15.39
N GLY A 179 6.13 -13.17 14.61
CA GLY A 179 6.40 -12.06 13.70
C GLY A 179 6.85 -10.78 14.39
N SER A 180 7.23 -10.85 15.68
CA SER A 180 7.77 -9.72 16.45
C SER A 180 9.27 -9.56 16.29
N ASN A 181 9.75 -8.32 16.35
CA ASN A 181 11.17 -7.96 16.41
C ASN A 181 11.36 -6.92 17.53
N SER A 182 12.36 -7.10 18.39
CA SER A 182 12.68 -6.16 19.47
C SER A 182 13.05 -4.77 18.93
N GLU A 183 13.65 -4.68 17.75
CA GLU A 183 13.95 -3.39 17.11
C GLU A 183 12.68 -2.59 16.73
N TRP A 184 11.54 -3.26 16.65
CA TRP A 184 10.25 -2.67 16.28
C TRP A 184 9.33 -2.47 17.49
N GLU A 185 9.85 -2.53 18.71
CA GLU A 185 9.07 -2.34 19.94
C GLU A 185 8.27 -1.03 19.95
N LYS A 186 8.82 0.05 19.36
CA LYS A 186 8.17 1.36 19.26
C LYS A 186 7.13 1.47 18.13
N TYR A 187 7.12 0.54 17.18
CA TYR A 187 6.24 0.61 16.01
C TYR A 187 4.75 0.72 16.39
N PRO A 188 4.20 -0.08 17.33
CA PRO A 188 2.80 0.00 17.73
C PRO A 188 2.40 1.42 18.17
N GLU A 189 3.16 2.05 19.06
CA GLU A 189 2.85 3.39 19.58
C GLU A 189 2.90 4.45 18.48
N ILE A 190 3.90 4.38 17.60
CA ILE A 190 4.02 5.29 16.44
C ILE A 190 2.82 5.11 15.51
N ALA A 191 2.47 3.86 15.19
CA ALA A 191 1.31 3.55 14.35
C ALA A 191 0.00 4.06 14.97
N LYS A 192 -0.16 3.98 16.30
CA LYS A 192 -1.34 4.49 17.01
C LYS A 192 -1.49 6.00 16.80
N LYS A 193 -0.40 6.75 16.99
CA LYS A 193 -0.35 8.20 16.74
C LYS A 193 -0.68 8.55 15.29
N GLY A 194 -0.24 7.72 14.33
CA GLY A 194 -0.59 7.90 12.92
C GLY A 194 -2.10 7.78 12.65
N VAL A 195 -2.75 6.78 13.25
CA VAL A 195 -4.21 6.57 13.15
C VAL A 195 -4.97 7.70 13.84
N GLU A 196 -4.51 8.15 15.01
CA GLU A 196 -5.10 9.31 15.73
C GLU A 196 -4.97 10.63 14.93
N LYS A 197 -3.94 10.72 14.08
CA LYS A 197 -3.76 11.81 13.09
C LYS A 197 -4.60 11.63 11.83
N GLY A 198 -5.50 10.65 11.76
CA GLY A 198 -6.41 10.42 10.64
C GLY A 198 -5.90 9.50 9.54
N LYS A 199 -4.69 8.94 9.67
CA LYS A 199 -4.10 8.05 8.65
C LYS A 199 -4.70 6.66 8.69
N ILE A 200 -4.61 5.95 7.58
CA ILE A 200 -4.90 4.51 7.52
C ILE A 200 -3.56 3.76 7.49
N ILE A 201 -3.36 2.80 8.39
CA ILE A 201 -2.14 1.98 8.44
C ILE A 201 -2.49 0.52 8.16
N ILE A 202 -1.83 -0.06 7.16
CA ILE A 202 -2.11 -1.40 6.63
C ILE A 202 -0.81 -2.22 6.61
N ASN A 203 -0.84 -3.47 7.07
CA ASN A 203 0.30 -4.38 7.02
C ASN A 203 -0.13 -5.79 6.58
N GLY A 204 0.77 -6.51 5.91
CA GLY A 204 0.59 -7.94 5.65
C GLY A 204 0.59 -8.73 6.95
N ALA A 205 -0.29 -9.70 7.09
CA ALA A 205 -0.41 -10.50 8.32
C ALA A 205 0.66 -11.61 8.46
N GLY A 206 1.55 -11.75 7.48
CA GLY A 206 2.58 -12.78 7.44
C GLY A 206 2.11 -14.05 6.73
N ASN A 207 3.05 -14.80 6.17
CA ASN A 207 2.74 -15.91 5.25
C ASN A 207 2.47 -17.24 5.96
N ARG A 208 2.25 -17.23 7.28
CA ARG A 208 1.94 -18.44 8.06
C ARG A 208 0.46 -18.47 8.41
N LYS A 209 -0.12 -19.66 8.57
CA LYS A 209 -1.52 -19.85 9.01
C LYS A 209 -1.68 -19.66 10.52
N PHE A 210 -1.15 -18.55 11.06
CA PHE A 210 -1.28 -18.17 12.47
C PHE A 210 -1.88 -16.76 12.59
N PRO A 211 -2.57 -16.45 13.70
CA PRO A 211 -3.00 -15.09 13.96
C PRO A 211 -1.80 -14.14 14.10
N PRO A 212 -1.82 -12.96 13.45
CA PRO A 212 -0.70 -12.01 13.47
C PRO A 212 -0.61 -11.18 14.75
N TRP A 213 -1.41 -11.50 15.77
CA TRP A 213 -1.75 -10.59 16.88
C TRP A 213 -0.57 -10.18 17.76
N PHE A 214 0.51 -10.95 17.76
CA PHE A 214 1.73 -10.69 18.53
C PHE A 214 2.82 -9.95 17.72
N SER A 215 2.61 -9.72 16.42
CA SER A 215 3.58 -9.01 15.58
C SER A 215 3.53 -7.51 15.87
N ASN A 216 4.69 -6.85 16.04
CA ASN A 216 4.75 -5.39 16.24
C ASN A 216 4.06 -4.59 15.14
N VAL A 217 4.04 -5.12 13.91
CA VAL A 217 3.62 -4.40 12.70
C VAL A 217 2.21 -4.75 12.21
N ALA A 218 1.69 -5.92 12.57
CA ALA A 218 0.36 -6.40 12.15
C ALA A 218 -0.58 -6.72 13.34
N GLY A 219 -0.03 -6.88 14.54
CA GLY A 219 -0.78 -7.23 15.74
C GLY A 219 -1.65 -6.10 16.31
N PRO A 220 -1.13 -4.86 16.43
CA PRO A 220 -1.85 -3.79 17.12
C PRO A 220 -3.24 -3.52 16.52
N PRO A 221 -4.30 -3.35 17.32
CA PRO A 221 -5.69 -3.31 16.84
C PRO A 221 -6.03 -2.14 15.91
N TRP A 222 -5.27 -1.05 15.99
CA TRP A 222 -5.40 0.11 15.10
C TRP A 222 -4.73 -0.07 13.74
N VAL A 223 -3.90 -1.11 13.55
CA VAL A 223 -3.34 -1.46 12.24
C VAL A 223 -4.26 -2.46 11.55
N ILE A 224 -4.62 -2.20 10.30
CA ILE A 224 -5.35 -3.15 9.47
C ILE A 224 -4.37 -4.25 9.06
N ASN A 225 -4.63 -5.49 9.48
CA ASN A 225 -3.84 -6.63 9.04
C ASN A 225 -4.56 -7.42 7.94
N VAL A 226 -3.78 -7.85 6.94
CA VAL A 226 -4.35 -8.44 5.72
C VAL A 226 -3.79 -9.84 5.49
N GLY A 227 -4.69 -10.82 5.47
CA GLY A 227 -4.39 -12.21 5.12
C GLY A 227 -4.46 -12.46 3.61
N GLY A 228 -4.04 -13.65 3.21
CA GLY A 228 -3.98 -14.04 1.80
C GLY A 228 -5.06 -15.04 1.42
N ALA A 229 -5.85 -14.71 0.40
CA ALA A 229 -6.82 -15.62 -0.20
C ALA A 229 -6.88 -15.43 -1.72
N GLU A 230 -7.34 -16.45 -2.46
CA GLU A 230 -7.43 -16.38 -3.91
C GLU A 230 -8.86 -16.13 -4.42
N ASN A 231 -9.04 -15.05 -5.17
CA ASN A 231 -10.35 -14.68 -5.72
C ASN A 231 -10.85 -15.68 -6.78
N TYR A 232 -9.98 -16.16 -7.67
CA TYR A 232 -10.40 -17.07 -8.75
C TYR A 232 -10.94 -18.42 -8.23
N SER A 233 -10.52 -18.78 -7.01
CA SER A 233 -10.89 -20.02 -6.35
C SER A 233 -11.92 -19.81 -5.23
N HIS A 234 -12.29 -18.54 -4.96
CA HIS A 234 -13.16 -18.13 -3.87
C HIS A 234 -12.76 -18.77 -2.52
N GLY A 235 -11.46 -18.74 -2.22
CA GLY A 235 -10.95 -19.05 -0.89
C GLY A 235 -10.80 -20.54 -0.56
N ILE A 236 -10.78 -21.44 -1.55
CA ILE A 236 -10.18 -22.77 -1.31
C ILE A 236 -8.69 -22.62 -0.96
N ASP A 237 -8.00 -21.65 -1.55
CA ASP A 237 -6.63 -21.30 -1.17
C ASP A 237 -6.63 -20.08 -0.24
N LEU A 238 -7.00 -20.30 1.02
CA LEU A 238 -6.51 -19.44 2.12
C LEU A 238 -5.07 -19.84 2.40
N GLU A 239 -4.18 -19.19 1.67
CA GLU A 239 -2.76 -19.53 1.64
C GLU A 239 -2.07 -19.09 2.94
N SER A 240 -2.52 -18.00 3.59
CA SER A 240 -1.80 -17.43 4.74
C SER A 240 -2.63 -16.52 5.66
N ALA A 241 -2.18 -16.46 6.92
CA ALA A 241 -2.71 -15.73 8.08
C ALA A 241 -4.22 -15.83 8.31
N CYS A 242 -4.60 -16.44 9.44
CA CYS A 242 -5.98 -16.50 9.88
C CYS A 242 -6.30 -15.36 10.87
N CYS A 243 -7.59 -15.16 11.13
CA CYS A 243 -8.10 -14.17 12.07
C CYS A 243 -7.59 -12.75 11.81
N THR A 244 -7.57 -12.38 10.53
CA THR A 244 -7.18 -11.07 10.02
C THR A 244 -8.38 -10.13 9.88
N ASP A 245 -8.12 -8.83 9.69
CA ASP A 245 -9.19 -7.85 9.44
C ASP A 245 -9.84 -8.10 8.07
N TYR A 246 -9.01 -8.29 7.04
CA TYR A 246 -9.44 -8.58 5.69
C TYR A 246 -8.58 -9.67 5.06
N VAL A 247 -9.07 -10.25 3.98
CA VAL A 247 -8.27 -11.02 3.04
C VAL A 247 -8.24 -10.33 1.68
N ALA A 248 -7.13 -10.47 0.96
CA ALA A 248 -7.02 -10.03 -0.43
C ALA A 248 -6.17 -11.03 -1.22
N SER A 249 -6.01 -10.80 -2.52
CA SER A 249 -5.28 -11.71 -3.43
C SER A 249 -3.90 -12.02 -2.86
N PHE A 250 -3.61 -13.30 -2.61
CA PHE A 250 -2.29 -13.72 -2.10
C PHE A 250 -1.25 -13.72 -3.20
N THR A 251 -1.64 -14.15 -4.39
CA THR A 251 -0.77 -14.24 -5.56
C THR A 251 -1.11 -13.15 -6.58
N ARG A 252 -0.09 -12.48 -7.12
CA ARG A 252 -0.24 -11.38 -8.09
C ARG A 252 0.83 -11.44 -9.17
N PHE A 253 0.50 -10.90 -10.33
CA PHE A 253 1.51 -10.45 -11.29
C PHE A 253 2.12 -9.15 -10.78
N ILE A 254 3.43 -9.15 -10.60
CA ILE A 254 4.17 -8.01 -10.07
C ILE A 254 5.29 -7.60 -11.03
N ALA A 255 5.56 -6.30 -11.09
CA ALA A 255 6.62 -5.74 -11.92
C ALA A 255 7.98 -6.32 -11.53
N ASN A 256 8.80 -6.66 -12.53
CA ASN A 256 10.17 -7.09 -12.30
C ASN A 256 11.08 -5.86 -12.09
N TYR A 257 11.81 -5.84 -10.98
CA TYR A 257 12.68 -4.74 -10.59
C TYR A 257 13.93 -4.56 -11.48
N ARG A 258 14.25 -5.53 -12.35
CA ARG A 258 15.36 -5.46 -13.32
C ARG A 258 14.87 -5.43 -14.76
N ASN A 259 13.63 -5.01 -14.98
CA ASN A 259 13.04 -4.90 -16.30
C ASN A 259 12.12 -3.66 -16.39
N THR A 260 11.82 -3.23 -17.60
CA THR A 260 10.95 -2.07 -17.87
C THR A 260 9.51 -2.48 -18.20
N THR A 261 9.27 -3.73 -18.62
CA THR A 261 7.95 -4.20 -19.08
C THR A 261 7.55 -5.57 -18.53
N HIS A 262 8.50 -6.35 -18.01
CA HIS A 262 8.25 -7.74 -17.63
C HIS A 262 7.61 -7.88 -16.25
N TYR A 263 6.56 -8.69 -16.18
CA TYR A 263 5.92 -9.11 -14.94
C TYR A 263 6.22 -10.56 -14.63
N TRP A 264 6.23 -10.91 -13.34
CA TRP A 264 6.32 -12.29 -12.87
C TRP A 264 5.28 -12.55 -11.77
N ILE A 265 4.98 -13.83 -11.53
CA ILE A 265 4.00 -14.23 -10.53
C ILE A 265 4.72 -14.42 -9.19
N SER A 266 4.21 -13.79 -8.14
CA SER A 266 4.69 -13.98 -6.76
C SER A 266 3.52 -14.08 -5.78
N GLY A 267 3.76 -14.66 -4.62
CA GLY A 267 2.77 -14.90 -3.57
C GLY A 267 3.23 -14.39 -2.20
N GLY A 268 2.33 -13.74 -1.47
CA GLY A 268 2.61 -13.22 -0.14
C GLY A 268 1.49 -12.32 0.39
N THR A 269 1.31 -12.28 1.71
CA THR A 269 0.50 -11.23 2.36
C THR A 269 1.06 -9.83 2.10
N SER A 270 2.34 -9.74 1.71
CA SER A 270 2.96 -8.51 1.21
C SER A 270 2.43 -8.07 -0.16
N LEU A 271 1.62 -8.89 -0.84
CA LEU A 271 0.88 -8.51 -2.05
C LEU A 271 -0.60 -8.24 -1.72
N SER A 272 -1.13 -8.94 -0.72
CA SER A 272 -2.49 -8.73 -0.21
C SER A 272 -2.65 -7.35 0.44
N ALA A 273 -1.72 -6.94 1.32
CA ALA A 273 -1.79 -5.63 1.99
C ALA A 273 -1.73 -4.44 1.02
N PRO A 274 -0.81 -4.38 0.05
CA PRO A 274 -0.82 -3.35 -1.00
C PRO A 274 -2.08 -3.39 -1.88
N SER A 275 -2.69 -4.57 -2.08
CA SER A 275 -3.99 -4.65 -2.78
C SER A 275 -5.07 -3.91 -2.00
N VAL A 276 -5.14 -4.11 -0.68
CA VAL A 276 -6.08 -3.37 0.19
C VAL A 276 -5.77 -1.88 0.19
N ALA A 277 -4.49 -1.49 0.31
CA ALA A 277 -4.08 -0.09 0.27
C ALA A 277 -4.47 0.61 -1.05
N GLY A 278 -4.31 -0.09 -2.17
CA GLY A 278 -4.74 0.40 -3.49
C GLY A 278 -6.25 0.54 -3.62
N VAL A 279 -7.04 -0.39 -3.08
CA VAL A 279 -8.51 -0.29 -3.07
C VAL A 279 -8.98 0.88 -2.19
N PHE A 280 -8.41 1.01 -0.99
CA PHE A 280 -8.72 2.11 -0.07
C PHE A 280 -8.35 3.47 -0.70
N SER A 281 -7.21 3.56 -1.40
CA SER A 281 -6.82 4.78 -2.09
C SER A 281 -7.75 5.10 -3.26
N SER A 282 -8.25 4.09 -3.98
CA SER A 282 -9.23 4.27 -5.06
C SER A 282 -10.56 4.83 -4.53
N ILE A 283 -11.04 4.30 -3.39
CA ILE A 283 -12.24 4.81 -2.72
C ILE A 283 -12.04 6.27 -2.30
N LEU A 284 -10.94 6.58 -1.60
CA LEU A 284 -10.65 7.93 -1.13
C LEU A 284 -10.50 8.93 -2.29
N LEU A 285 -9.78 8.55 -3.35
CA LEU A 285 -9.61 9.41 -4.52
C LEU A 285 -10.95 9.72 -5.20
N LYS A 286 -11.85 8.74 -5.32
CA LYS A 286 -13.18 8.97 -5.87
C LYS A 286 -14.01 9.91 -4.99
N LEU A 287 -14.00 9.73 -3.68
CA LEU A 287 -14.67 10.65 -2.75
C LEU A 287 -14.12 12.07 -2.87
N ARG A 288 -12.79 12.22 -2.92
CA ARG A 288 -12.16 13.53 -3.12
C ARG A 288 -12.54 14.16 -4.45
N LYS A 289 -12.66 13.38 -5.53
CA LYS A 289 -13.15 13.88 -6.83
C LYS A 289 -14.61 14.35 -6.75
N GLU A 290 -15.49 13.59 -6.09
CA GLU A 290 -16.91 13.95 -5.91
C GLU A 290 -17.11 15.22 -5.09
N TYR A 291 -16.30 15.42 -4.06
CA TYR A 291 -16.32 16.62 -3.22
C TYR A 291 -15.44 17.76 -3.72
N ASN A 292 -14.70 17.56 -4.83
CA ASN A 292 -13.63 18.45 -5.28
C ASN A 292 -12.64 18.82 -4.14
N TYR A 293 -12.35 17.85 -3.25
CA TYR A 293 -11.47 18.03 -2.11
C TYR A 293 -10.02 17.82 -2.53
N THR A 294 -9.19 18.84 -2.31
CA THR A 294 -7.82 18.90 -2.80
C THR A 294 -6.77 18.85 -1.70
N ASP A 295 -7.17 18.96 -0.44
CA ASP A 295 -6.24 18.93 0.68
C ASP A 295 -5.81 17.50 1.06
N GLY A 296 -4.76 17.41 1.87
CA GLY A 296 -4.42 16.19 2.60
C GLY A 296 -5.32 15.98 3.82
N ILE A 297 -4.77 15.36 4.86
CA ILE A 297 -5.47 15.16 6.12
C ILE A 297 -5.52 16.47 6.93
N ILE A 298 -6.73 16.88 7.29
CA ILE A 298 -7.03 18.03 8.16
C ILE A 298 -7.92 17.55 9.31
N ASN A 299 -7.68 18.03 10.54
CA ASN A 299 -8.48 17.68 11.73
C ASN A 299 -8.70 16.16 11.90
N SER A 300 -7.62 15.40 11.70
CA SER A 300 -7.61 13.93 11.75
C SER A 300 -8.65 13.25 10.83
N SER A 301 -9.00 13.90 9.72
CA SER A 301 -10.01 13.43 8.78
C SER A 301 -9.42 13.36 7.37
N LEU A 302 -9.78 12.32 6.62
CA LEU A 302 -9.34 12.11 5.24
C LEU A 302 -9.99 13.14 4.28
N ILE A 303 -11.21 13.57 4.62
CA ILE A 303 -11.94 14.68 4.00
C ILE A 303 -12.59 15.50 5.12
N TYR A 304 -12.39 16.81 5.10
CA TYR A 304 -12.96 17.75 6.07
C TYR A 304 -13.44 19.03 5.38
N ILE A 305 -14.75 19.19 5.23
CA ILE A 305 -15.38 20.37 4.61
C ILE A 305 -16.39 20.91 5.62
N PRO A 306 -15.96 21.82 6.52
CA PRO A 306 -16.80 22.28 7.63
C PRO A 306 -18.06 23.01 7.16
N ASP A 307 -17.98 23.78 6.07
CA ASP A 307 -19.10 24.55 5.53
C ASP A 307 -20.27 23.69 5.05
N ASN A 308 -19.98 22.44 4.69
CA ASN A 308 -20.96 21.44 4.25
C ASN A 308 -21.22 20.36 5.31
N GLU A 309 -20.66 20.52 6.52
CA GLU A 309 -20.71 19.53 7.60
C GLU A 309 -20.16 18.15 7.20
N ILE A 310 -19.30 18.07 6.18
CA ILE A 310 -18.73 16.81 5.70
C ILE A 310 -17.46 16.51 6.48
N ARG A 311 -17.43 15.35 7.11
CA ARG A 311 -16.25 14.79 7.76
C ARG A 311 -16.18 13.29 7.49
N ILE A 312 -15.14 12.86 6.76
CA ILE A 312 -14.86 11.43 6.55
C ILE A 312 -13.53 11.10 7.21
N THR A 313 -13.58 10.28 8.25
CA THR A 313 -12.41 9.81 8.99
C THR A 313 -11.91 8.45 8.47
N ASN A 314 -10.74 8.02 8.96
CA ASN A 314 -10.26 6.66 8.71
C ASN A 314 -11.24 5.58 9.22
N HIS A 315 -11.97 5.86 10.30
CA HIS A 315 -12.94 4.95 10.89
C HIS A 315 -14.16 4.81 9.98
N ASP A 316 -14.67 5.91 9.43
CA ASP A 316 -15.83 5.89 8.53
C ASP A 316 -15.53 5.09 7.27
N LEU A 317 -14.36 5.33 6.65
CA LEU A 317 -13.93 4.57 5.49
C LEU A 317 -13.73 3.08 5.82
N ARG A 318 -13.03 2.76 6.93
CA ARG A 318 -12.83 1.38 7.38
C ARG A 318 -14.17 0.70 7.65
N ASN A 319 -15.12 1.39 8.28
CA ASN A 319 -16.44 0.84 8.57
C ASN A 319 -17.23 0.56 7.28
N ALA A 320 -17.26 1.48 6.34
CA ALA A 320 -17.89 1.26 5.04
C ALA A 320 -17.24 0.07 4.30
N VAL A 321 -15.91 -0.08 4.35
CA VAL A 321 -15.22 -1.26 3.81
C VAL A 321 -15.59 -2.54 4.56
N ASN A 322 -15.65 -2.52 5.90
CA ASN A 322 -16.09 -3.67 6.70
C ASN A 322 -17.41 -4.21 6.16
N HIS A 323 -18.37 -3.33 5.91
CA HIS A 323 -19.71 -3.70 5.44
C HIS A 323 -19.78 -4.06 3.96
N THR A 324 -18.90 -3.51 3.12
CA THR A 324 -18.90 -3.77 1.66
C THR A 324 -17.94 -4.88 1.20
N ALA A 325 -17.00 -5.32 2.05
CA ALA A 325 -16.11 -6.44 1.77
C ALA A 325 -16.88 -7.73 1.46
N VAL A 326 -16.38 -8.55 0.53
CA VAL A 326 -17.15 -9.66 -0.04
C VAL A 326 -16.98 -10.93 0.81
N TYR A 327 -18.07 -11.59 1.18
CA TYR A 327 -18.01 -12.98 1.62
C TYR A 327 -18.31 -13.91 0.45
N TRP A 328 -17.51 -14.97 0.34
CA TRP A 328 -17.77 -16.04 -0.61
C TRP A 328 -18.57 -17.14 0.05
N TYR A 329 -19.47 -17.75 -0.72
CA TYR A 329 -20.20 -18.94 -0.31
C TYR A 329 -19.50 -20.19 -0.86
N ALA A 330 -19.57 -21.31 -0.15
CA ALA A 330 -19.02 -22.59 -0.62
C ALA A 330 -19.59 -23.02 -1.98
N LEU A 331 -20.83 -22.64 -2.33
CA LEU A 331 -21.40 -22.89 -3.66
C LEU A 331 -20.74 -22.08 -4.78
N GLN A 332 -20.11 -20.95 -4.45
CA GLN A 332 -19.34 -20.16 -5.40
C GLN A 332 -17.95 -20.76 -5.63
N TRP A 333 -17.52 -21.73 -4.83
CA TRP A 333 -16.24 -22.41 -5.00
C TRP A 333 -16.10 -23.02 -6.40
N ARG A 334 -14.93 -22.82 -7.03
CA ARG A 334 -14.63 -23.32 -8.37
C ARG A 334 -13.42 -24.27 -8.33
N PRO A 335 -13.62 -25.55 -7.96
CA PRO A 335 -12.53 -26.53 -7.79
C PRO A 335 -11.63 -26.69 -9.01
N TRP A 336 -12.21 -26.56 -10.20
CA TRP A 336 -11.49 -26.68 -11.46
C TRP A 336 -10.66 -25.43 -11.75
N ARG A 337 -11.11 -24.21 -11.39
CA ARG A 337 -10.34 -22.98 -11.68
C ARG A 337 -9.02 -22.91 -10.94
N SER A 338 -8.96 -23.40 -9.70
CA SER A 338 -7.68 -23.50 -8.97
C SER A 338 -6.73 -24.51 -9.61
N LEU A 339 -7.25 -25.57 -10.23
CA LEU A 339 -6.46 -26.55 -10.96
C LEU A 339 -5.90 -25.95 -12.25
N TRP A 340 -6.75 -25.28 -13.04
CA TRP A 340 -6.34 -24.63 -14.29
C TRP A 340 -5.33 -23.50 -14.06
N TRP A 341 -5.50 -22.66 -13.03
CA TRP A 341 -4.57 -21.55 -12.76
C TRP A 341 -3.18 -22.01 -12.30
N LYS A 342 -3.09 -23.08 -11.49
CA LYS A 342 -1.80 -23.69 -11.10
C LYS A 342 -1.12 -24.44 -12.27
N LEU A 343 -1.87 -24.80 -13.30
CA LEU A 343 -1.35 -25.38 -14.55
C LEU A 343 -1.05 -24.32 -15.62
N GLU A 344 -1.70 -23.16 -15.57
CA GLU A 344 -1.51 -21.99 -16.44
C GLU A 344 -0.33 -21.09 -16.02
N VAL A 345 0.52 -21.54 -15.09
CA VAL A 345 1.85 -20.93 -14.93
C VAL A 345 2.47 -20.91 -16.33
N PRO A 346 2.81 -19.74 -16.90
CA PRO A 346 3.39 -19.69 -18.22
C PRO A 346 4.67 -20.50 -18.15
N LEU A 347 4.66 -21.67 -18.79
CA LEU A 347 5.87 -22.41 -19.07
C LEU A 347 6.79 -21.43 -19.78
N ASN A 348 7.83 -21.03 -19.06
CA ASN A 348 8.96 -20.31 -19.59
C ASN A 348 9.38 -21.05 -20.88
N PRO A 349 9.42 -20.40 -22.06
CA PRO A 349 9.63 -21.09 -23.34
C PRO A 349 11.11 -21.49 -23.50
N GLY A 350 11.58 -22.40 -22.65
CA GLY A 350 12.98 -22.81 -22.55
C GLY A 350 13.22 -24.25 -22.07
N TYR A 351 12.19 -25.05 -21.78
CA TYR A 351 12.36 -26.47 -21.44
C TYR A 351 11.58 -27.36 -22.40
N ASN A 352 12.28 -28.28 -23.04
CA ASN A 352 11.79 -29.11 -24.15
C ASN A 352 11.54 -30.54 -23.64
N LEU A 353 10.33 -30.82 -23.17
CA LEU A 353 9.79 -32.16 -22.95
C LEU A 353 8.52 -32.31 -23.81
N SER A 354 8.24 -33.50 -24.33
CA SER A 354 7.21 -33.64 -25.37
C SER A 354 5.80 -33.29 -24.82
N PRO A 355 4.97 -32.56 -25.59
CA PRO A 355 3.73 -31.96 -25.07
C PRO A 355 2.73 -32.96 -24.46
N LEU A 356 2.71 -34.20 -24.97
CA LEU A 356 1.77 -35.24 -24.53
C LEU A 356 2.20 -35.87 -23.19
N LEU A 357 3.50 -36.10 -23.00
CA LEU A 357 4.04 -36.69 -21.78
C LEU A 357 4.02 -35.69 -20.64
N GLU A 358 4.31 -34.42 -20.92
CA GLU A 358 4.18 -33.32 -19.96
C GLU A 358 2.72 -33.08 -19.57
N TYR A 359 1.78 -33.13 -20.52
CA TYR A 359 0.35 -33.09 -20.24
C TYR A 359 -0.11 -34.24 -19.32
N LEU A 360 0.31 -35.48 -19.60
CA LEU A 360 -0.07 -36.65 -18.81
C LEU A 360 0.57 -36.65 -17.41
N ILE A 361 1.84 -36.25 -17.31
CA ILE A 361 2.55 -36.08 -16.02
C ILE A 361 1.88 -34.99 -15.20
N ASN A 362 1.58 -33.83 -15.79
CA ASN A 362 0.89 -32.73 -15.11
C ASN A 362 -0.55 -33.09 -14.70
N LEU A 363 -1.25 -33.91 -15.48
CA LEU A 363 -2.59 -34.37 -15.13
C LEU A 363 -2.54 -35.30 -13.90
N ILE A 364 -1.62 -36.27 -13.90
CA ILE A 364 -1.49 -37.28 -12.85
C ILE A 364 -0.86 -36.67 -11.59
N PHE A 365 0.25 -35.92 -11.72
CA PHE A 365 0.86 -35.19 -10.60
C PHE A 365 -0.04 -34.07 -10.10
N GLY A 366 -0.76 -33.35 -10.95
CA GLY A 366 -1.74 -32.36 -10.54
C GLY A 366 -2.86 -32.96 -9.69
N PHE A 367 -3.33 -34.17 -10.02
CA PHE A 367 -4.32 -34.91 -9.22
C PHE A 367 -3.74 -35.49 -7.91
N LEU A 368 -2.49 -35.94 -7.93
CA LEU A 368 -1.80 -36.47 -6.74
C LEU A 368 -1.41 -35.35 -5.76
N MET A 369 -0.89 -34.24 -6.28
CA MET A 369 -0.56 -33.01 -5.56
C MET A 369 -1.81 -32.30 -5.05
N LYS A 370 -2.94 -32.37 -5.77
CA LYS A 370 -4.26 -31.97 -5.24
C LYS A 370 -4.61 -32.70 -3.94
N LYS A 371 -4.19 -33.96 -3.77
CA LYS A 371 -4.47 -34.74 -2.55
C LYS A 371 -3.43 -34.52 -1.43
N LEU A 372 -2.22 -34.10 -1.79
CA LEU A 372 -1.08 -33.93 -0.86
C LEU A 372 -0.80 -32.47 -0.45
N VAL A 373 -1.20 -31.48 -1.25
CA VAL A 373 -0.87 -30.05 -1.06
C VAL A 373 -2.07 -29.22 -0.61
N SER A 374 -3.32 -29.64 -0.88
CA SER A 374 -4.48 -28.88 -0.42
C SER A 374 -4.98 -29.38 0.94
N MET A 375 -4.29 -29.01 2.03
CA MET A 375 -4.90 -28.92 3.38
C MET A 375 -5.80 -27.67 3.45
N ASN A 376 -6.68 -27.54 2.48
CA ASN A 376 -7.39 -26.33 2.13
C ASN A 376 -8.86 -26.51 2.52
N ILE A 377 -9.25 -25.83 3.58
CA ILE A 377 -10.63 -25.85 4.06
C ILE A 377 -11.40 -24.84 3.20
N PRO A 378 -12.33 -25.27 2.32
CA PRO A 378 -13.16 -24.34 1.58
C PRO A 378 -13.85 -23.39 2.55
N VAL A 379 -14.06 -22.13 2.13
CA VAL A 379 -14.70 -21.13 2.98
C VAL A 379 -15.99 -21.69 3.56
N ASN A 380 -16.11 -21.65 4.90
CA ASN A 380 -17.31 -22.09 5.59
C ASN A 380 -18.51 -21.26 5.09
N PRO A 381 -19.51 -21.86 4.42
CA PRO A 381 -20.61 -21.11 3.83
C PRO A 381 -21.54 -20.48 4.89
N PHE A 382 -21.51 -21.01 6.12
CA PHE A 382 -22.34 -20.52 7.22
C PHE A 382 -21.60 -19.49 8.09
N ALA A 383 -20.27 -19.52 8.08
CA ALA A 383 -19.43 -18.63 8.89
C ALA A 383 -18.14 -18.23 8.16
N PRO A 384 -18.23 -17.57 6.98
CA PRO A 384 -17.06 -17.22 6.16
C PRO A 384 -16.09 -16.27 6.89
N TRP A 385 -16.60 -15.49 7.84
CA TRP A 385 -15.83 -14.56 8.65
C TRP A 385 -14.76 -15.22 9.53
N LEU A 386 -14.92 -16.50 9.89
CA LEU A 386 -13.89 -17.25 10.65
C LEU A 386 -12.57 -17.38 9.87
N GLN A 387 -12.64 -17.23 8.55
CA GLN A 387 -11.52 -17.37 7.64
C GLN A 387 -11.17 -16.06 6.94
N MET A 388 -12.18 -15.25 6.60
CA MET A 388 -12.02 -14.05 5.77
C MET A 388 -12.04 -12.73 6.56
N GLY A 389 -12.21 -12.78 7.88
CA GLY A 389 -12.40 -11.57 8.69
C GLY A 389 -13.68 -10.84 8.28
N TRP A 390 -13.58 -9.54 7.99
CA TRP A 390 -14.68 -8.76 7.41
C TRP A 390 -15.02 -9.14 5.96
N GLY A 391 -14.10 -9.78 5.25
CA GLY A 391 -14.31 -10.30 3.90
C GLY A 391 -13.11 -10.05 2.97
N PHE A 392 -13.34 -10.38 1.69
CA PHE A 392 -12.39 -10.17 0.61
C PHE A 392 -12.47 -8.75 0.07
N VAL A 393 -11.32 -8.09 -0.03
CA VAL A 393 -11.19 -6.72 -0.55
C VAL A 393 -10.50 -6.75 -1.92
N ASN A 394 -11.18 -6.18 -2.91
CA ASN A 394 -10.65 -5.92 -4.26
C ASN A 394 -11.41 -4.74 -4.90
N LYS A 395 -11.04 -4.38 -6.12
CA LYS A 395 -11.69 -3.28 -6.87
C LYS A 395 -13.22 -3.37 -7.02
N SER A 396 -13.86 -4.53 -6.83
CA SER A 396 -15.31 -4.66 -7.01
C SER A 396 -16.11 -3.90 -5.95
N ILE A 397 -15.53 -3.66 -4.76
CA ILE A 397 -16.24 -2.97 -3.68
C ILE A 397 -16.21 -1.45 -3.85
N VAL A 398 -15.26 -0.90 -4.63
CA VAL A 398 -14.95 0.54 -4.67
C VAL A 398 -16.18 1.42 -4.88
N ASN A 399 -16.97 1.18 -5.94
CA ASN A 399 -18.14 2.02 -6.23
C ASN A 399 -19.20 1.89 -5.13
N ASN A 400 -19.44 0.67 -4.66
CA ASN A 400 -20.41 0.41 -3.60
C ASN A 400 -20.01 1.11 -2.29
N THR A 401 -18.73 1.10 -1.93
CA THR A 401 -18.22 1.78 -0.73
C THR A 401 -18.31 3.31 -0.87
N VAL A 402 -18.01 3.85 -2.06
CA VAL A 402 -18.17 5.28 -2.35
C VAL A 402 -19.63 5.70 -2.23
N ASP A 403 -20.56 4.95 -2.82
CA ASP A 403 -21.99 5.27 -2.75
C ASP A 403 -22.53 5.23 -1.31
N VAL A 404 -22.02 4.31 -0.47
CA VAL A 404 -22.35 4.27 0.96
C VAL A 404 -21.82 5.52 1.69
N LEU A 405 -20.57 5.93 1.42
CA LEU A 405 -19.96 7.10 2.06
C LEU A 405 -20.48 8.46 1.55
N LEU A 406 -21.25 8.44 0.46
CA LEU A 406 -21.94 9.61 -0.11
C LEU A 406 -23.45 9.58 0.20
N ASP A 407 -23.90 8.67 1.08
CA ASP A 407 -25.32 8.45 1.41
C ASP A 407 -26.23 8.18 0.19
N ARG A 408 -25.65 7.71 -0.92
CA ARG A 408 -26.39 7.30 -2.14
C ARG A 408 -26.95 5.90 -2.02
N LYS A 409 -26.41 5.10 -1.10
CA LYS A 409 -26.81 3.73 -0.85
C LYS A 409 -26.73 3.40 0.63
N GLU A 410 -27.71 2.66 1.12
CA GLU A 410 -27.68 2.11 2.48
C GLU A 410 -26.48 1.17 2.68
N MET A 411 -25.89 1.26 3.87
CA MET A 411 -24.78 0.41 4.27
C MET A 411 -25.22 -1.06 4.34
N PRO A 412 -24.57 -1.98 3.59
CA PRO A 412 -24.96 -3.38 3.61
C PRO A 412 -24.81 -4.00 5.00
N GLU A 413 -25.77 -4.81 5.42
CA GLU A 413 -25.65 -5.53 6.68
C GLU A 413 -24.61 -6.66 6.61
N LYS A 414 -23.93 -6.90 7.74
CA LYS A 414 -23.08 -8.07 7.94
C LYS A 414 -23.80 -9.09 8.83
N PRO A 415 -23.55 -10.40 8.64
CA PRO A 415 -24.07 -11.41 9.54
C PRO A 415 -23.72 -11.08 11.00
N GLU A 416 -24.66 -11.23 11.92
CA GLU A 416 -24.45 -10.95 13.35
C GLU A 416 -23.23 -11.71 13.90
N GLY A 417 -23.03 -12.95 13.46
CA GLY A 417 -21.87 -13.77 13.82
C GLY A 417 -20.54 -13.17 13.35
N ALA A 418 -20.51 -12.47 12.21
CA ALA A 418 -19.32 -11.78 11.72
C ALA A 418 -18.97 -10.58 12.60
N ILE A 419 -19.97 -9.76 12.95
CA ILE A 419 -19.81 -8.60 13.82
C ILE A 419 -19.25 -9.05 15.18
N LYS A 420 -19.93 -10.01 15.84
CA LYS A 420 -19.48 -10.56 17.14
C LYS A 420 -18.09 -11.18 17.07
N TYR A 421 -17.77 -11.87 15.98
CA TYR A 421 -16.43 -12.45 15.81
C TYR A 421 -15.36 -11.36 15.71
N MET A 422 -15.55 -10.36 14.83
CA MET A 422 -14.58 -9.30 14.62
C MET A 422 -14.42 -8.38 15.84
N GLU A 423 -15.50 -8.11 16.58
CA GLU A 423 -15.43 -7.41 17.88
C GLU A 423 -14.61 -8.20 18.91
N ASN A 424 -14.78 -9.52 18.96
CA ASN A 424 -13.96 -10.38 19.83
C ASN A 424 -12.49 -10.40 19.41
N ILE A 425 -12.19 -10.47 18.10
CA ILE A 425 -10.82 -10.37 17.61
C ILE A 425 -10.20 -9.03 18.00
N TYR A 426 -10.94 -7.93 17.84
CA TYR A 426 -10.49 -6.60 18.25
C TYR A 426 -10.23 -6.53 19.77
N ARG A 427 -11.13 -7.08 20.60
CA ARG A 427 -10.94 -7.14 22.06
C ARG A 427 -9.70 -7.94 22.46
N ILE A 428 -9.49 -9.12 21.86
CA ILE A 428 -8.29 -9.94 22.12
C ILE A 428 -7.02 -9.17 21.77
N ARG A 429 -7.00 -8.48 20.61
CA ARG A 429 -5.85 -7.65 20.22
C ARG A 429 -5.63 -6.51 21.21
N ARG A 430 -6.68 -5.86 21.71
CA ARG A 430 -6.54 -4.84 22.77
C ARG A 430 -5.93 -5.38 24.05
N GLU A 431 -6.36 -6.56 24.50
CA GLU A 431 -5.81 -7.24 25.68
C GLU A 431 -4.32 -7.58 25.50
N ILE A 432 -3.92 -8.09 24.33
CA ILE A 432 -2.51 -8.38 24.01
C ILE A 432 -1.65 -7.12 24.08
N TRP A 433 -2.19 -5.99 23.63
CA TRP A 433 -1.46 -4.72 23.51
C TRP A 433 -1.70 -3.75 24.69
N ASN A 434 -2.39 -4.17 25.74
CA ASN A 434 -2.69 -3.39 26.95
C ASN A 434 -3.31 -2.00 26.68
N VAL A 435 -4.35 -1.93 25.83
CA VAL A 435 -4.99 -0.67 25.40
C VAL A 435 -6.51 -0.63 25.53
#